data_AF-A0A183EVZ3-F1
#
_entry.id   AF-A0A183EVZ3-F1
#
_cell.length_a   1.000
_cell.length_b   1.000
_cell.length_c   1.000
_cell.angle_alpha   90.00
_cell.angle_beta   90.00
_cell.angle_gamma   90.00
#
_symmetry.space_group_name_H-M   'P 1'
#
loop_
_entity.id
_entity.type
_entity.pdbx_description
1 polymer ?
#
loop_
_entity_poly.entity_id
_entity_poly.type
_entity_poly.pdbx_seq_one_letter_code
_entity_poly.pdbx_strand_id
1 'polypeptide(L)'
;MMLYFFIGCTNKVRLTDVTTLTLHQGQYTTGRRSPSIPQIQCVGGSARGKFEPRVVQCYNRGFDGLDVQWECKAEMSDEYEFGKVTGIHCQI
;
A
#
# COMPACT_ATOMS: atom_id res chain seq x y z
N MET A 1 -9.76 -7.66 5.48
CA MET A 1 -9.72 -6.19 5.65
C MET A 1 -9.49 -5.50 4.32
N MET A 2 -10.16 -4.40 4.00
CA MET A 2 -9.92 -3.65 2.76
C MET A 2 -8.99 -2.47 3.05
N LEU A 3 -7.77 -2.55 2.51
CA LEU A 3 -6.73 -1.53 2.67
C LEU A 3 -6.47 -0.81 1.35
N TYR A 4 -6.28 0.50 1.44
CA TYR A 4 -5.61 1.29 0.40
C TYR A 4 -4.17 1.57 0.81
N PHE A 5 -3.28 1.47 -0.18
CA PHE A 5 -1.85 1.70 -0.02
C PHE A 5 -1.44 2.89 -0.87
N PHE A 6 -0.99 3.94 -0.19
CA PHE A 6 -0.58 5.18 -0.82
C PHE A 6 0.93 5.34 -0.74
N ILE A 7 1.52 5.71 -1.87
CA ILE A 7 2.98 5.83 -2.01
C ILE A 7 3.29 7.27 -2.38
N GLY A 8 4.19 7.88 -1.62
CA GLY A 8 4.78 9.17 -1.98
C GLY A 8 5.92 8.96 -2.96
N CYS A 9 5.82 9.57 -4.15
CA CYS A 9 6.86 9.50 -5.17
C CYS A 9 7.61 10.83 -5.19
N THR A 10 8.69 10.95 -4.40
CA THR A 10 9.49 12.19 -4.33
C THR A 10 10.26 12.48 -5.62
N ASN A 11 10.60 11.44 -6.37
CA ASN A 11 11.25 11.50 -7.67
C ASN A 11 10.42 10.73 -8.70
N LYS A 12 10.50 11.12 -9.98
CA LYS A 12 9.79 10.46 -11.07
C LYS A 12 10.44 9.11 -11.37
N VAL A 13 10.01 8.07 -10.66
CA VAL A 13 10.41 6.67 -10.85
C VAL A 13 9.31 5.95 -11.62
N ARG A 14 9.69 5.06 -12.56
CA ARG A 14 8.72 4.18 -13.22
C ARG A 14 8.28 3.12 -12.23
N LEU A 15 6.97 2.91 -12.08
CA LEU A 15 6.45 1.88 -11.17
C LEU A 15 6.99 0.47 -11.49
N THR A 16 7.28 0.19 -12.77
CA THR A 16 7.91 -1.06 -13.22
C THR A 16 9.30 -1.30 -12.62
N ASP A 17 10.02 -0.23 -12.28
CA ASP A 17 11.40 -0.29 -11.78
C ASP A 17 11.43 -0.37 -10.24
N VAL A 18 10.28 -0.19 -9.59
CA VAL A 18 10.15 -0.33 -8.14
C VAL A 18 10.07 -1.81 -7.79
N THR A 19 11.02 -2.29 -7.01
CA THR A 19 11.09 -3.71 -6.61
C THR A 19 10.26 -4.00 -5.38
N THR A 20 10.32 -3.13 -4.38
CA THR A 20 9.70 -3.32 -3.07
C THR A 20 9.18 -1.99 -2.53
N LEU A 21 8.06 -2.06 -1.84
CA LEU A 21 7.45 -0.96 -1.11
C LEU A 21 7.28 -1.36 0.35
N THR A 22 7.66 -0.49 1.27
CA THR A 22 7.43 -0.69 2.70
C THR A 22 6.59 0.46 3.21
N LEU A 23 5.44 0.13 3.77
CA LEU A 23 4.46 1.07 4.27
C LEU A 23 4.35 0.89 5.78
N HIS A 24 4.22 2.00 6.49
CA HIS A 24 4.19 2.00 7.95
C HIS A 24 2.92 2.66 8.47
N GLN A 25 2.36 2.08 9.54
CA GLN A 25 1.21 2.66 10.22
C GLN A 25 1.58 4.02 10.82
N GLY A 26 0.69 5.00 10.68
CA GLY A 26 0.90 6.36 11.18
C GLY A 26 1.89 7.20 10.36
N GLN A 27 2.53 6.62 9.34
CA GLN A 27 3.34 7.37 8.38
C GLN A 27 2.47 7.91 7.26
N TYR A 28 2.89 9.04 6.70
CA TYR A 28 2.21 9.74 5.62
C TYR A 28 3.03 9.73 4.34
N THR A 29 2.37 9.88 3.20
CA THR A 29 3.03 10.04 1.91
C THR A 29 3.71 11.40 1.84
N THR A 30 4.85 11.42 1.17
CA THR A 30 5.56 12.65 0.80
C THR A 30 5.06 13.10 -0.57
N GLY A 31 4.11 14.03 -0.59
CA GLY A 31 3.64 14.71 -1.79
C GLY A 31 4.19 16.13 -1.87
N ARG A 32 4.66 16.55 -3.05
CA ARG A 32 5.07 17.93 -3.33
C ARG A 32 3.89 18.79 -3.78
N ARG A 33 2.93 18.21 -4.51
CA ARG A 33 1.76 18.94 -5.07
C ARG A 33 0.45 18.56 -4.42
N SER A 34 0.41 17.45 -3.68
CA SER A 34 -0.77 16.93 -2.98
C SER A 34 -0.59 16.96 -1.46
N PRO A 35 -1.67 17.09 -0.68
CA PRO A 35 -1.62 16.94 0.77
C PRO A 35 -1.09 15.56 1.16
N SER A 36 -0.32 15.51 2.25
CA SER A 36 0.15 14.25 2.82
C SER A 36 -1.03 13.39 3.27
N ILE A 37 -1.11 12.14 2.80
CA ILE A 37 -2.15 11.19 3.21
C ILE A 37 -1.52 9.98 3.91
N PRO A 38 -2.26 9.26 4.78
CA PRO A 38 -1.73 8.08 5.44
C PRO A 38 -1.27 7.01 4.42
N GLN A 39 -0.11 6.39 4.64
CA GLN A 39 0.42 5.34 3.77
C GLN A 39 -0.45 4.08 3.78
N ILE A 40 -0.98 3.74 4.96
CA ILE A 40 -1.90 2.62 5.19
C ILE A 40 -3.23 3.19 5.63
N GLN A 41 -4.31 2.84 4.93
CA GLN A 41 -5.65 3.24 5.32
C GLN A 41 -6.63 2.07 5.25
N CYS A 42 -7.25 1.72 6.38
CA CYS A 42 -8.35 0.77 6.42
C CYS A 42 -9.68 1.43 6.08
N VAL A 43 -10.16 1.17 4.87
CA VAL A 43 -11.40 1.75 4.34
C VAL A 43 -12.63 0.89 4.56
N GLY A 44 -12.47 -0.40 4.88
CA GLY A 44 -13.60 -1.33 4.88
C GLY A 44 -13.26 -2.76 5.26
N GLY A 45 -14.26 -3.62 5.14
CA GLY A 45 -14.19 -5.03 5.53
C GLY A 45 -14.57 -5.28 7.00
N SER A 46 -14.79 -6.56 7.33
CA SER A 46 -15.24 -7.05 8.65
C SER A 46 -14.26 -6.77 9.81
N ALA A 47 -13.01 -6.45 9.48
CA ALA A 47 -11.94 -6.16 10.43
C ALA A 47 -11.65 -4.66 10.61
N ARG A 48 -12.42 -3.77 9.96
CA ARG A 48 -12.23 -2.32 10.09
C ARG A 48 -12.35 -1.87 11.55
N GLY A 49 -11.34 -1.14 12.03
CA GLY A 49 -11.29 -0.63 13.41
C GLY A 49 -10.93 -1.67 14.47
N LYS A 50 -10.70 -2.93 14.09
CA LYS A 50 -10.27 -4.00 15.01
C LYS A 50 -8.76 -4.21 14.99
N PHE A 51 -8.17 -4.14 13.80
CA PHE A 51 -6.75 -4.37 13.61
C PHE A 51 -6.26 -3.62 12.37
N GLU A 52 -5.07 -3.03 12.48
CA GLU A 52 -4.33 -2.44 11.36
C GLU A 52 -2.87 -2.89 11.47
N PRO A 53 -2.26 -3.41 10.38
CA PRO A 53 -0.88 -3.86 10.40
C PRO A 53 0.05 -2.68 10.59
N ARG A 54 1.07 -2.86 11.44
CA ARG A 54 2.09 -1.85 11.70
C ARG A 54 2.99 -1.61 10.48
N VAL A 55 3.29 -2.67 9.75
CA VAL A 55 4.16 -2.65 8.57
C VAL A 55 3.54 -3.53 7.50
N VAL A 56 3.48 -3.02 6.27
CA VAL A 56 3.10 -3.79 5.08
C VAL A 56 4.23 -3.70 4.07
N GLN A 57 4.67 -4.85 3.58
CA GLN A 57 5.70 -4.95 2.57
C GLN A 57 5.12 -5.52 1.27
N CYS A 58 5.17 -4.73 0.21
CA CYS A 58 4.69 -5.13 -1.12
C CYS A 58 5.87 -5.38 -2.06
N TYR A 59 5.81 -6.49 -2.79
CA TYR A 59 6.82 -6.94 -3.73
C TYR A 59 6.26 -6.90 -5.14
N ASN A 60 7.03 -6.34 -6.07
CA ASN A 60 6.70 -6.36 -7.48
C ASN A 60 6.88 -7.79 -8.03
N ARG A 61 5.80 -8.38 -8.54
CA ARG A 61 5.76 -9.73 -9.12
C ARG A 61 5.77 -9.73 -10.65
N GLY A 62 5.88 -8.56 -11.26
CA GLY A 62 5.93 -8.40 -12.70
C GLY A 62 4.94 -7.37 -13.20
N PHE A 63 4.93 -7.17 -14.51
CA PHE A 63 4.05 -6.28 -15.22
C PHE A 63 3.23 -7.09 -16.21
N ASP A 64 1.91 -6.93 -16.22
CA ASP A 64 1.00 -7.72 -17.07
C ASP A 64 0.68 -7.05 -18.42
N GLY A 65 1.28 -5.89 -18.70
CA GLY A 65 0.98 -5.07 -19.88
C GLY A 65 0.14 -3.83 -19.56
N LEU A 66 -0.54 -3.80 -18.41
CA LEU A 66 -1.37 -2.69 -17.95
C LEU A 66 -0.83 -2.09 -16.65
N ASP A 67 -0.64 -2.93 -15.63
CA ASP A 67 -0.24 -2.52 -14.29
C ASP A 67 0.80 -3.47 -13.69
N VAL A 68 1.52 -2.95 -12.70
CA VAL A 68 2.44 -3.76 -11.90
C VAL A 68 1.64 -4.64 -10.95
N GLN A 69 1.97 -5.93 -10.95
CA GLN A 69 1.38 -6.92 -10.05
C GLN A 69 2.11 -6.90 -8.71
N TRP A 70 1.41 -6.57 -7.65
CA TRP A 70 1.99 -6.45 -6.31
C TRP A 70 1.53 -7.57 -5.39
N GLU A 71 2.48 -8.23 -4.73
CA GLU A 71 2.20 -9.13 -3.61
C GLU A 71 2.53 -8.44 -2.30
N CYS A 72 1.51 -8.16 -1.48
CA CYS A 72 1.69 -7.50 -0.19
C CYS A 72 1.61 -8.50 0.97
N LYS A 73 2.54 -8.37 1.91
CA LYS A 73 2.64 -9.17 3.15
C LYS A 73 2.67 -8.26 4.35
N ALA A 74 2.07 -8.70 5.45
CA ALA A 74 2.21 -8.07 6.75
C ALA A 74 2.12 -9.12 7.85
N GLU A 75 2.65 -8.79 9.01
CA GLU A 75 2.47 -9.56 10.22
C GLU A 75 1.06 -9.29 10.79
N MET A 76 0.20 -10.29 10.70
CA MET A 76 -1.15 -10.29 11.24
C MET A 76 -1.48 -11.68 11.80
N SER A 77 -2.38 -11.76 12.78
CA SER A 77 -2.87 -13.07 13.25
C SER A 77 -3.71 -13.75 12.17
N ASP A 78 -3.76 -15.09 12.21
CA ASP A 78 -4.48 -15.94 11.24
C ASP A 78 -5.99 -15.63 11.13
N GLU A 79 -6.54 -14.87 12.08
CA GLU A 79 -7.91 -14.35 12.08
C GLU A 79 -8.15 -13.25 11.03
N TYR A 80 -7.09 -12.65 10.50
CA TYR A 80 -7.18 -11.54 9.54
C TYR A 80 -6.51 -11.91 8.23
N GLU A 81 -7.16 -11.49 7.14
CA GLU A 81 -6.58 -11.54 5.81
C GLU A 81 -6.73 -10.18 5.12
N PHE A 82 -5.85 -9.92 4.16
CA PHE A 82 -6.09 -8.85 3.20
C PHE A 82 -7.28 -9.24 2.32
N GLY A 83 -8.29 -8.37 2.28
CA GLY A 83 -9.29 -8.38 1.20
C GLY A 83 -8.65 -7.88 -0.09
N LYS A 84 -9.47 -7.55 -1.09
CA LYS A 84 -8.97 -6.98 -2.35
C LYS A 84 -8.09 -5.75 -2.09
N VAL A 85 -6.78 -5.91 -2.27
CA VAL A 85 -5.82 -4.80 -2.21
C VAL A 85 -6.07 -3.97 -3.45
N THR A 86 -6.74 -2.84 -3.25
CA THR A 86 -7.30 -2.07 -4.36
C THR A 86 -6.36 -0.90 -4.64
N GLY A 87 -5.36 -1.15 -5.49
CA GLY A 87 -4.58 -0.10 -6.13
C GLY A 87 -3.46 0.46 -5.26
N ILE A 88 -2.23 0.24 -5.71
CA ILE A 88 -1.08 1.03 -5.31
C ILE A 88 -1.15 2.37 -6.05
N HIS A 89 -1.35 3.45 -5.30
CA HIS A 89 -1.45 4.80 -5.88
C HIS A 89 -0.20 5.62 -5.57
N CYS A 90 0.45 6.11 -6.63
CA CYS A 90 1.52 7.09 -6.53
C CYS A 90 0.91 8.50 -6.51
N GLN A 91 1.22 9.28 -5.47
CA GLN A 91 0.83 10.69 -5.39
C GLN A 91 2.06 11.60 -5.54
N ILE A 92 1.87 12.74 -6.20
CA ILE A 92 2.91 13.73 -6.58
C ILE A 92 2.88 14.93 -5.64
#